data_AF-A0A1R0ZN86-F1
#
_entry.id   AF-A0A1R0ZN86-F1
#
_cell.length_a   1.000
_cell.length_b   1.000
_cell.length_c   1.000
_cell.angle_alpha   90.00
_cell.angle_beta   90.00
_cell.angle_gamma   90.00
#
_symmetry.space_group_name_H-M   'P 1'
#
loop_
_entity.id
_entity.type
_entity.pdbx_description
1 polymer ?
#
loop_
_entity_poly.entity_id
_entity_poly.type
_entity_poly.pdbx_seq_one_letter_code
_entity_poly.pdbx_strand_id
1 'polypeptide(L)'
;MLKLVKYDFRRDRDKFLAVFVITILVQFVIGFTVQSDQDMFMMNITSYAVAGVVLLFFSLRTFGQNLRLFNRRLVPVPVLHTVLSPVMLFLGSLLGLFLVAYIHLAVDIMMYSTLFLPEKFWLISAYTVLIVFWASAYSMLLVMFSMTVAMSVRVKGRVWIGIAVFFVIQYIISSLETSMFDHENITLERAFRFEVTDEAAKLNDIEISQYVLGLLPTLFEAVIIAILVFAIVKLVKKRVES
;
A
#
# COMPACT_ATOMS: atom_id res chain seq x y z
N MET A 1 3.31 -4.26 20.47
CA MET A 1 3.02 -3.51 19.22
C MET A 1 1.57 -3.08 19.09
N LEU A 2 0.60 -3.99 19.25
CA LEU A 2 -0.83 -3.68 19.11
C LEU A 2 -1.32 -2.49 19.97
N LYS A 3 -0.76 -2.30 21.18
CA LYS A 3 -1.05 -1.13 22.03
C LYS A 3 -0.63 0.20 21.37
N LEU A 4 0.50 0.24 20.67
CA LEU A 4 0.97 1.43 19.95
C LEU A 4 0.14 1.69 18.71
N VAL A 5 -0.18 0.64 17.93
CA VAL A 5 -1.06 0.76 16.77
C VAL A 5 -2.43 1.28 17.20
N LYS A 6 -3.00 0.72 18.29
CA LYS A 6 -4.25 1.19 18.88
C LYS A 6 -4.18 2.66 19.31
N TYR A 7 -3.05 3.09 19.87
CA TYR A 7 -2.86 4.47 20.28
C TYR A 7 -2.77 5.41 19.08
N ASP A 8 -1.94 5.07 18.08
CA ASP A 8 -1.79 5.83 16.83
C ASP A 8 -3.14 5.93 16.09
N PHE A 9 -3.88 4.82 16.00
CA PHE A 9 -5.24 4.80 15.45
C PHE A 9 -6.19 5.69 16.27
N ARG A 10 -6.20 5.59 17.60
CA ARG A 10 -7.11 6.36 18.45
C ARG A 10 -6.87 7.87 18.33
N ARG A 11 -5.61 8.29 18.16
CA ARG A 11 -5.26 9.71 18.01
C ARG A 11 -5.81 10.32 16.72
N ASP A 12 -5.77 9.58 15.63
CA ASP A 12 -6.18 10.05 14.30
C ASP A 12 -7.45 9.36 13.78
N ARG A 13 -8.22 8.71 14.67
CA ARG A 13 -9.34 7.82 14.35
C ARG A 13 -10.34 8.46 13.41
N ASP A 14 -10.72 9.71 13.70
CA ASP A 14 -11.76 10.40 12.96
C ASP A 14 -11.34 10.64 11.51
N LYS A 15 -10.04 10.83 11.23
CA LYS A 15 -9.52 10.94 9.86
C LYS A 15 -9.59 9.62 9.12
N PHE A 16 -9.17 8.52 9.77
CA PHE A 16 -9.25 7.18 9.18
C PHE A 16 -10.71 6.82 8.89
N LEU A 17 -11.60 6.97 9.88
CA LEU A 17 -13.04 6.71 9.71
C LEU A 17 -13.68 7.61 8.65
N ALA A 18 -13.29 8.88 8.56
CA ALA A 18 -13.78 9.76 7.51
C ALA A 18 -13.48 9.23 6.11
N VAL A 19 -12.29 8.65 5.87
CA VAL A 19 -11.98 8.03 4.57
C VAL A 19 -12.96 6.91 4.26
N PHE A 20 -13.24 6.02 5.21
CA PHE A 20 -14.21 4.94 5.02
C PHE A 20 -15.62 5.47 4.72
N VAL A 21 -16.10 6.41 5.52
CA VAL A 21 -17.45 6.99 5.34
C VAL A 21 -17.56 7.70 3.99
N ILE A 22 -16.58 8.52 3.62
CA ILE A 22 -16.56 9.22 2.33
C ILE A 22 -16.51 8.20 1.19
N THR A 23 -15.71 7.14 1.30
CA THR A 23 -15.62 6.10 0.27
C THR A 23 -16.96 5.42 0.05
N ILE A 24 -17.68 5.09 1.12
CA ILE A 24 -19.03 4.50 1.05
C ILE A 24 -20.03 5.46 0.39
N LEU A 25 -20.00 6.76 0.76
CA LEU A 25 -20.87 7.75 0.14
C LEU A 25 -20.56 7.92 -1.36
N VAL A 26 -19.28 7.88 -1.74
CA VAL A 26 -18.86 7.91 -3.15
C VAL A 26 -19.37 6.68 -3.90
N GLN A 27 -19.31 5.48 -3.32
CA GLN A 27 -19.90 4.28 -3.94
C GLN A 27 -21.38 4.46 -4.21
N PHE A 28 -22.11 4.98 -3.22
CA PHE A 28 -23.53 5.25 -3.37
C PHE A 28 -23.79 6.21 -4.54
N VAL A 29 -23.08 7.34 -4.60
CA VAL A 29 -23.22 8.29 -5.72
C VAL A 29 -22.92 7.63 -7.06
N ILE A 30 -21.86 6.83 -7.17
CA ILE A 30 -21.51 6.13 -8.41
C ILE A 30 -22.66 5.19 -8.82
N GLY A 31 -23.17 4.37 -7.90
CA GLY A 31 -24.25 3.42 -8.17
C GLY A 31 -25.56 4.03 -8.65
N PHE A 32 -25.86 5.30 -8.31
CA PHE A 32 -27.05 6.00 -8.82
C PHE A 32 -26.81 6.80 -10.11
N THR A 33 -25.57 7.18 -10.39
CA THR A 33 -25.25 8.12 -11.49
C THR A 33 -24.71 7.44 -12.73
N VAL A 34 -24.07 6.29 -12.58
CA VAL A 34 -23.43 5.56 -13.69
C VAL A 34 -24.33 4.41 -14.12
N GLN A 35 -24.75 4.43 -15.39
CA GLN A 35 -25.69 3.45 -15.94
C GLN A 35 -25.01 2.23 -16.58
N SER A 36 -23.74 2.37 -16.94
CA SER A 36 -22.94 1.30 -17.55
C SER A 36 -22.27 0.48 -16.46
N ASP A 37 -22.56 -0.83 -16.41
CA ASP A 37 -22.01 -1.75 -15.39
C ASP A 37 -20.48 -1.76 -15.39
N GLN A 38 -19.86 -1.72 -16.57
CA GLN A 38 -18.41 -1.71 -16.72
C GLN A 38 -17.79 -0.40 -16.23
N ASP A 39 -18.39 0.75 -16.57
CA ASP A 39 -17.90 2.06 -16.13
C ASP A 39 -18.09 2.23 -14.63
N MET A 40 -19.22 1.76 -14.10
CA MET A 40 -19.52 1.75 -12.66
C MET A 40 -18.46 0.94 -11.91
N PHE A 41 -18.15 -0.26 -12.38
CA PHE A 41 -17.13 -1.13 -11.79
C PHE A 41 -15.75 -0.47 -11.78
N MET A 42 -15.32 0.12 -12.90
CA MET A 42 -14.04 0.83 -13.01
C MET A 42 -13.96 2.06 -12.09
N MET A 43 -15.02 2.86 -12.01
CA MET A 43 -15.09 4.01 -11.12
C MET A 43 -15.06 3.58 -9.64
N ASN A 44 -15.76 2.51 -9.29
CA ASN A 44 -15.73 1.93 -7.95
C ASN A 44 -14.30 1.48 -7.58
N ILE A 45 -13.62 0.69 -8.41
CA ILE A 45 -12.22 0.29 -8.17
C ILE A 45 -11.31 1.51 -8.00
N THR A 46 -11.44 2.49 -8.89
CA THR A 46 -10.62 3.71 -8.85
C THR A 46 -10.82 4.48 -7.54
N SER A 47 -12.06 4.59 -7.08
CA SER A 47 -12.35 5.29 -5.82
C SER A 47 -11.75 4.58 -4.59
N TYR A 48 -11.73 3.23 -4.57
CA TYR A 48 -11.03 2.47 -3.54
C TYR A 48 -9.51 2.66 -3.63
N ALA A 49 -8.93 2.69 -4.84
CA ALA A 49 -7.51 2.96 -5.00
C ALA A 49 -7.13 4.34 -4.43
N VAL A 50 -7.93 5.37 -4.71
CA VAL A 50 -7.75 6.72 -4.14
C VAL A 50 -7.83 6.69 -2.61
N ALA A 51 -8.84 6.01 -2.05
CA ALA A 51 -8.95 5.85 -0.60
C ALA A 51 -7.72 5.18 0.02
N GLY A 52 -7.17 4.14 -0.64
CA GLY A 52 -5.93 3.47 -0.24
C GLY A 52 -4.73 4.41 -0.18
N VAL A 53 -4.57 5.29 -1.19
CA VAL A 53 -3.50 6.30 -1.21
C VAL A 53 -3.66 7.32 -0.09
N VAL A 54 -4.89 7.75 0.23
CA VAL A 54 -5.14 8.67 1.35
C VAL A 54 -4.78 8.01 2.69
N LEU A 55 -5.14 6.74 2.89
CA LEU A 55 -4.78 5.98 4.09
C LEU A 55 -3.25 5.80 4.23
N LEU A 56 -2.55 5.57 3.11
CA LEU A 56 -1.09 5.53 3.07
C LEU A 56 -0.51 6.88 3.55
N PHE A 57 -1.02 7.99 3.01
CA PHE A 57 -0.56 9.32 3.39
C PHE A 57 -0.75 9.61 4.89
N PHE A 58 -1.91 9.28 5.46
CA PHE A 58 -2.14 9.44 6.90
C PHE A 58 -1.19 8.59 7.75
N SER A 59 -0.91 7.35 7.32
CA SER A 59 0.02 6.47 8.02
C SER A 59 1.47 6.98 7.95
N LEU A 60 1.89 7.51 6.79
CA LEU A 60 3.19 8.17 6.64
C LEU A 60 3.29 9.44 7.49
N ARG A 61 2.21 10.23 7.60
CA ARG A 61 2.16 11.38 8.50
C ARG A 61 2.34 10.97 9.96
N THR A 62 1.69 9.88 10.38
CA THR A 62 1.85 9.29 11.72
C THR A 62 3.29 8.88 11.96
N PHE A 63 3.94 8.23 11.00
CA PHE A 63 5.37 7.90 11.08
C PHE A 63 6.25 9.15 11.22
N GLY A 64 6.02 10.18 10.40
CA GLY A 64 6.77 11.44 10.48
C GLY A 64 6.62 12.15 11.82
N GLN A 65 5.42 12.14 12.42
CA GLN A 65 5.20 12.65 13.77
C GLN A 65 5.94 11.81 14.82
N ASN A 66 5.89 10.49 14.71
CA ASN A 66 6.58 9.57 15.59
C ASN A 66 8.11 9.80 15.58
N LEU A 67 8.70 10.06 14.39
CA LEU A 67 10.12 10.40 14.26
C LEU A 67 10.49 11.76 14.88
N ARG A 68 9.62 12.77 14.79
CA ARG A 68 9.87 14.09 15.40
C ARG A 68 9.79 14.05 16.91
N LEU A 69 8.84 13.29 17.45
CA LEU A 69 8.58 13.20 18.88
C LEU A 69 9.45 12.16 19.59
N PHE A 70 10.22 11.34 18.86
CA PHE A 70 10.98 10.23 19.44
C PHE A 70 11.86 10.65 20.63
N ASN A 71 12.61 11.77 20.52
CA ASN A 71 13.50 12.27 21.58
C ASN A 71 12.76 12.98 22.73
N ARG A 72 11.45 13.25 22.58
CA ARG A 72 10.62 13.97 23.55
C ARG A 72 9.68 13.04 24.34
N ARG A 73 9.82 11.72 24.17
CA ARG A 73 8.97 10.74 24.86
C ARG A 73 9.49 10.49 26.26
N LEU A 74 8.60 10.64 27.25
CA LEU A 74 8.85 10.31 28.65
C LEU A 74 9.03 8.80 28.88
N VAL A 75 8.45 7.97 28.01
CA VAL A 75 8.55 6.51 28.07
C VAL A 75 9.39 6.01 26.90
N PRO A 76 10.48 5.28 27.15
CA PRO A 76 11.29 4.70 26.08
C PRO A 76 10.47 3.62 25.36
N VAL A 77 10.21 3.83 24.08
CA VAL A 77 9.59 2.83 23.20
C VAL A 77 10.68 2.28 22.29
N PRO A 78 10.80 0.94 22.14
CA PRO A 78 11.73 0.35 21.19
C PRO A 78 11.59 0.96 19.80
N VAL A 79 12.70 1.36 19.19
CA VAL A 79 12.74 2.01 17.86
C VAL A 79 11.99 1.18 16.82
N LEU A 80 12.15 -0.15 16.87
CA LEU A 80 11.47 -1.07 15.98
C LEU A 80 9.94 -0.90 16.01
N HIS A 81 9.34 -0.70 17.18
CA HIS A 81 7.91 -0.50 17.30
C HIS A 81 7.46 0.87 16.78
N THR A 82 8.34 1.87 16.84
CA THR A 82 8.07 3.21 16.27
C THR A 82 8.02 3.16 14.74
N VAL A 83 8.82 2.28 14.13
CA VAL A 83 8.84 2.04 12.68
C VAL A 83 7.68 1.16 12.25
N LEU A 84 7.47 0.01 12.90
CA LEU A 84 6.47 -0.96 12.46
C LEU A 84 5.03 -0.59 12.84
N SER A 85 4.79 0.28 13.84
CA SER A 85 3.42 0.67 14.23
C SER A 85 2.66 1.37 13.10
N PRO A 86 3.20 2.41 12.44
CA PRO A 86 2.58 3.00 11.26
C PRO A 86 2.35 2.01 10.11
N VAL A 87 3.28 1.07 9.88
CA VAL A 87 3.12 0.04 8.84
C VAL A 87 1.92 -0.84 9.13
N MET A 88 1.82 -1.35 10.37
CA MET A 88 0.68 -2.16 10.80
C MET A 88 -0.64 -1.38 10.77
N LEU A 89 -0.61 -0.09 11.10
CA LEU A 89 -1.78 0.78 11.01
C LEU A 89 -2.27 0.91 9.56
N PHE A 90 -1.36 1.15 8.63
CA PHE A 90 -1.67 1.24 7.20
C PHE A 90 -2.22 -0.07 6.67
N LEU A 91 -1.51 -1.17 6.89
CA LEU A 91 -1.92 -2.51 6.42
C LEU A 91 -3.26 -2.94 7.02
N GLY A 92 -3.49 -2.66 8.32
CA GLY A 92 -4.79 -2.92 8.93
C GLY A 92 -5.92 -2.07 8.34
N SER A 93 -5.63 -0.81 7.99
CA SER A 93 -6.61 0.07 7.33
C SER A 93 -6.88 -0.37 5.88
N LEU A 94 -5.84 -0.81 5.17
CA LEU A 94 -5.95 -1.35 3.81
C LEU A 94 -6.76 -2.65 3.80
N LEU A 95 -6.54 -3.54 4.78
CA LEU A 95 -7.36 -4.74 4.96
C LEU A 95 -8.83 -4.37 5.21
N GLY A 96 -9.08 -3.38 6.07
CA GLY A 96 -10.43 -2.84 6.28
C GLY A 96 -11.06 -2.31 5.00
N LEU A 97 -10.28 -1.64 4.15
CA LEU A 97 -10.76 -1.12 2.87
C LEU A 97 -11.14 -2.25 1.90
N PHE A 98 -10.33 -3.30 1.82
CA PHE A 98 -10.68 -4.49 1.04
C PHE A 98 -11.94 -5.17 1.55
N LEU A 99 -12.12 -5.29 2.87
CA LEU A 99 -13.36 -5.84 3.43
C LEU A 99 -14.58 -5.02 3.01
N VAL A 100 -14.51 -3.70 3.06
CA VAL A 100 -15.60 -2.83 2.58
C VAL A 100 -15.84 -3.01 1.08
N ALA A 101 -14.78 -3.11 0.28
CA ALA A 101 -14.89 -3.34 -1.15
C ALA A 101 -15.53 -4.69 -1.49
N TYR A 102 -15.17 -5.77 -0.79
CA TYR A 102 -15.80 -7.08 -0.98
C TYR A 102 -17.26 -7.12 -0.54
N ILE A 103 -17.60 -6.45 0.57
CA ILE A 103 -18.99 -6.34 1.01
C ILE A 103 -19.80 -5.57 -0.03
N HIS A 104 -19.27 -4.45 -0.53
CA HIS A 104 -19.91 -3.66 -1.58
C HIS A 104 -20.12 -4.50 -2.86
N LEU A 105 -19.09 -5.19 -3.33
CA LEU A 105 -19.19 -6.07 -4.49
C LEU A 105 -20.21 -7.20 -4.28
N ALA A 106 -20.27 -7.79 -3.07
CA ALA A 106 -21.25 -8.82 -2.76
C ALA A 106 -22.68 -8.27 -2.85
N VAL A 107 -22.92 -7.04 -2.40
CA VAL A 107 -24.21 -6.36 -2.55
C VAL A 107 -24.52 -6.11 -4.04
N ASP A 108 -23.55 -5.62 -4.81
CA ASP A 108 -23.73 -5.38 -6.25
C ASP A 108 -24.09 -6.68 -7.00
N ILE A 109 -23.41 -7.79 -6.70
CA ILE A 109 -23.68 -9.11 -7.29
C ILE A 109 -25.09 -9.61 -6.95
N MET A 110 -25.63 -9.25 -5.78
CA MET A 110 -27.00 -9.62 -5.40
C MET A 110 -28.06 -8.77 -6.11
N MET A 111 -27.70 -7.56 -6.55
CA MET A 111 -28.63 -6.58 -7.14
C MET A 111 -28.56 -6.53 -8.67
N TYR A 112 -27.40 -6.84 -9.25
CA TYR A 112 -27.10 -6.67 -10.67
C TYR A 112 -26.56 -7.96 -11.32
N SER A 113 -26.53 -7.98 -12.66
CA SER A 113 -26.04 -9.13 -13.43
C SER A 113 -24.53 -9.29 -13.29
N THR A 114 -24.05 -10.53 -13.13
CA THR A 114 -22.61 -10.84 -13.03
C THR A 114 -21.94 -11.12 -14.38
N LEU A 115 -22.63 -10.90 -15.50
CA LEU A 115 -22.14 -11.24 -16.84
C LEU A 115 -20.85 -10.51 -17.23
N PHE A 116 -20.53 -9.41 -16.58
CA PHE A 116 -19.28 -8.65 -16.81
C PHE A 116 -18.08 -9.20 -16.03
N LEU A 117 -18.28 -10.14 -15.09
CA LEU A 117 -17.20 -10.70 -14.26
C LEU A 117 -16.56 -11.93 -14.93
N PRO A 118 -15.21 -12.04 -14.91
CA PRO A 118 -14.51 -13.26 -15.33
C PRO A 118 -14.88 -14.52 -14.57
N GLU A 119 -14.84 -15.69 -15.24
CA GLU A 119 -15.11 -16.98 -14.58
C GLU A 119 -14.19 -17.23 -13.37
N LYS A 120 -12.92 -16.83 -13.47
CA LYS A 120 -11.92 -16.95 -12.41
C LYS A 120 -11.81 -15.70 -11.53
N PHE A 121 -12.81 -14.82 -11.55
CA PHE A 121 -12.77 -13.51 -10.88
C PHE A 121 -12.34 -13.59 -9.40
N TRP A 122 -12.95 -14.50 -8.62
CA TRP A 122 -12.65 -14.62 -7.19
C TRP A 122 -11.20 -15.01 -6.91
N LEU A 123 -10.65 -15.91 -7.72
CA LEU A 123 -9.26 -16.34 -7.60
C LEU A 123 -8.31 -15.19 -7.96
N ILE A 124 -8.55 -14.53 -9.09
CA ILE A 124 -7.76 -13.37 -9.55
C ILE A 124 -7.81 -12.25 -8.50
N SER A 125 -9.01 -11.92 -8.01
CA SER A 125 -9.23 -10.89 -7.01
C SER A 125 -8.44 -11.15 -5.72
N ALA A 126 -8.48 -12.39 -5.20
CA ALA A 126 -7.72 -12.76 -4.00
C ALA A 126 -6.21 -12.59 -4.20
N TYR A 127 -5.69 -12.98 -5.36
CA TYR A 127 -4.29 -12.77 -5.71
C TYR A 127 -3.93 -11.29 -5.87
N THR A 128 -4.78 -10.50 -6.53
CA THR A 128 -4.60 -9.05 -6.67
C THR A 128 -4.53 -8.39 -5.30
N VAL A 129 -5.41 -8.76 -4.37
CA VAL A 129 -5.37 -8.24 -3.00
C VAL A 129 -4.05 -8.56 -2.31
N LEU A 130 -3.55 -9.81 -2.44
CA LEU A 130 -2.26 -10.19 -1.87
C LEU A 130 -1.10 -9.39 -2.46
N ILE A 131 -1.04 -9.25 -3.79
CA ILE A 131 -0.03 -8.46 -4.51
C ILE A 131 -0.08 -7.00 -4.08
N VAL A 132 -1.26 -6.38 -4.08
CA VAL A 132 -1.44 -4.97 -3.67
C VAL A 132 -1.05 -4.80 -2.20
N PHE A 133 -1.41 -5.73 -1.32
CA PHE A 133 -1.05 -5.67 0.10
C PHE A 133 0.48 -5.73 0.30
N TRP A 134 1.14 -6.64 -0.41
CA TRP A 134 2.60 -6.77 -0.39
C TRP A 134 3.31 -5.52 -0.95
N ALA A 135 2.92 -5.09 -2.16
CA ALA A 135 3.46 -3.90 -2.82
C ALA A 135 3.22 -2.63 -1.99
N SER A 136 2.08 -2.54 -1.31
CA SER A 136 1.75 -1.43 -0.40
C SER A 136 2.68 -1.39 0.81
N ALA A 137 2.95 -2.54 1.45
CA ALA A 137 3.90 -2.63 2.56
C ALA A 137 5.32 -2.21 2.13
N TYR A 138 5.76 -2.73 1.00
CA TYR A 138 7.05 -2.41 0.40
C TYR A 138 7.19 -0.91 0.09
N SER A 139 6.23 -0.34 -0.64
CA SER A 139 6.20 1.07 -1.03
C SER A 139 6.19 1.98 0.21
N MET A 140 5.40 1.63 1.23
CA MET A 140 5.37 2.38 2.47
C MET A 140 6.75 2.42 3.14
N LEU A 141 7.46 1.29 3.20
CA LEU A 141 8.80 1.23 3.80
C LEU A 141 9.84 2.04 3.02
N LEU A 142 9.77 2.06 1.69
CA LEU A 142 10.64 2.92 0.88
C LEU A 142 10.42 4.41 1.16
N VAL A 143 9.17 4.84 1.23
CA VAL A 143 8.85 6.24 1.56
C VAL A 143 9.29 6.55 2.99
N MET A 144 9.05 5.65 3.95
CA MET A 144 9.52 5.80 5.33
C MET A 144 11.04 5.91 5.41
N PHE A 145 11.78 5.06 4.69
CA PHE A 145 13.24 5.12 4.62
C PHE A 145 13.70 6.49 4.10
N SER A 146 13.12 6.94 2.99
CA SER A 146 13.42 8.23 2.39
C SER A 146 13.12 9.41 3.32
N MET A 147 12.00 9.34 4.06
CA MET A 147 11.66 10.31 5.11
C MET A 147 12.69 10.30 6.26
N THR A 148 13.16 9.12 6.69
CA THR A 148 14.18 8.99 7.75
C THR A 148 15.53 9.55 7.32
N VAL A 149 15.95 9.31 6.07
CA VAL A 149 17.18 9.90 5.52
C VAL A 149 17.04 11.42 5.48
N ALA A 150 15.96 11.94 4.90
CA ALA A 150 15.70 13.38 4.84
C ALA A 150 15.74 14.05 6.22
N MET A 151 15.20 13.40 7.25
CA MET A 151 15.20 13.93 8.63
C MET A 151 16.55 13.78 9.36
N SER A 152 17.44 12.92 8.86
CA SER A 152 18.80 12.76 9.40
C SER A 152 19.75 13.87 8.95
N VAL A 153 19.44 14.57 7.85
CA VAL A 153 20.28 15.65 7.32
C VAL A 153 19.87 17.01 7.90
N ARG A 154 20.84 17.79 8.39
CA ARG A 154 20.64 19.13 8.99
C ARG A 154 20.69 20.29 7.96
N VAL A 155 20.21 20.08 6.73
CA VAL A 155 20.26 21.10 5.66
C VAL A 155 18.89 21.67 5.31
N LYS A 156 18.86 22.94 4.85
CA LYS A 156 17.67 23.55 4.24
C LYS A 156 17.35 22.78 2.95
N GLY A 157 16.07 22.54 2.66
CA GLY A 157 15.65 21.76 1.48
C GLY A 157 15.59 20.24 1.68
N ARG A 158 15.62 19.74 2.92
CA ARG A 158 15.53 18.29 3.24
C ARG A 158 14.42 17.49 2.54
N VAL A 159 13.33 18.14 2.13
CA VAL A 159 12.24 17.48 1.38
C VAL A 159 12.75 16.98 0.02
N TRP A 160 13.51 17.80 -0.70
CA TRP A 160 14.11 17.42 -1.99
C TRP A 160 15.09 16.26 -1.85
N ILE A 161 15.84 16.21 -0.75
CA ILE A 161 16.73 15.08 -0.44
C ILE A 161 15.93 13.80 -0.27
N GLY A 162 14.82 13.84 0.46
CA GLY A 162 13.95 12.67 0.61
C GLY A 162 13.40 12.18 -0.73
N ILE A 163 12.95 13.10 -1.58
CA ILE A 163 12.45 12.77 -2.93
C ILE A 163 13.56 12.15 -3.78
N ALA A 164 14.76 12.76 -3.81
CA ALA A 164 15.90 12.24 -4.56
C ALA A 164 16.30 10.84 -4.07
N VAL A 165 16.36 10.63 -2.76
CA VAL A 165 16.68 9.33 -2.16
C VAL A 165 15.64 8.26 -2.54
N PHE A 166 14.35 8.62 -2.52
CA PHE A 166 13.28 7.71 -2.94
C PHE A 166 13.50 7.22 -4.38
N PHE A 167 13.68 8.15 -5.33
CA PHE A 167 13.88 7.80 -6.74
C PHE A 167 15.17 7.02 -6.99
N VAL A 168 16.27 7.42 -6.35
CA VAL A 168 17.56 6.72 -6.50
C VAL A 168 17.47 5.29 -6.00
N ILE A 169 16.85 5.07 -4.83
CA ILE A 169 16.72 3.71 -4.27
C ILE A 169 15.75 2.88 -5.09
N GLN A 170 14.62 3.46 -5.51
CA GLN A 170 13.67 2.78 -6.39
C GLN A 170 14.35 2.34 -7.68
N TYR A 171 15.15 3.23 -8.30
CA TYR A 171 15.90 2.91 -9.51
C TYR A 171 16.92 1.79 -9.29
N ILE A 172 17.72 1.86 -8.22
CA ILE A 172 18.71 0.83 -7.90
C ILE A 172 18.02 -0.53 -7.71
N ILE A 173 16.93 -0.58 -6.94
CA ILE A 173 16.26 -1.85 -6.66
C ILE A 173 15.58 -2.38 -7.92
N SER A 174 14.90 -1.54 -8.69
CA SER A 174 14.28 -1.94 -9.96
C SER A 174 15.32 -2.44 -10.96
N SER A 175 16.50 -1.79 -11.04
CA SER A 175 17.59 -2.25 -11.90
C SER A 175 18.18 -3.59 -11.44
N LEU A 176 18.28 -3.83 -10.13
CA LEU A 176 18.71 -5.13 -9.61
C LEU A 176 17.67 -6.21 -9.90
N GLU A 177 16.40 -5.92 -9.69
CA GLU A 177 15.30 -6.87 -9.89
C GLU A 177 15.19 -7.28 -11.36
N THR A 178 15.21 -6.32 -12.29
CA THR A 178 15.18 -6.57 -13.74
C THR A 178 16.43 -7.29 -14.27
N SER A 179 17.59 -7.11 -13.64
CA SER A 179 18.81 -7.84 -13.99
C SER A 179 18.82 -9.27 -13.47
N MET A 180 18.08 -9.56 -12.40
CA MET A 180 18.07 -10.87 -11.73
C MET A 180 16.87 -11.73 -12.10
N PHE A 181 15.77 -11.12 -12.51
CA PHE A 181 14.49 -11.77 -12.81
C PHE A 181 13.90 -11.23 -14.10
N ASP A 182 13.23 -12.09 -14.86
CA ASP A 182 12.48 -11.66 -16.04
C ASP A 182 11.34 -10.71 -15.65
N HIS A 183 11.10 -9.72 -16.50
CA HIS A 183 10.12 -8.63 -16.31
C HIS A 183 8.71 -9.14 -15.99
N GLU A 184 8.36 -10.33 -16.49
CA GLU A 184 7.06 -10.93 -16.21
C GLU A 184 6.86 -11.24 -14.74
N ASN A 185 7.90 -11.39 -13.91
CA ASN A 185 7.78 -11.87 -12.53
C ASN A 185 7.92 -10.79 -11.43
N ILE A 186 7.98 -9.51 -11.81
CA ILE A 186 8.21 -8.39 -10.89
C ILE A 186 6.90 -7.97 -10.20
N THR A 187 6.83 -8.11 -8.87
CA THR A 187 5.58 -7.91 -8.10
C THR A 187 5.10 -6.46 -8.13
N LEU A 188 6.02 -5.49 -8.04
CA LEU A 188 5.70 -4.06 -7.96
C LEU A 188 5.13 -3.56 -9.29
N GLU A 189 5.71 -3.97 -10.42
CA GLU A 189 5.22 -3.62 -11.75
C GLU A 189 3.83 -4.22 -12.02
N ARG A 190 3.59 -5.48 -11.60
CA ARG A 190 2.28 -6.12 -11.67
C ARG A 190 1.22 -5.43 -10.81
N ALA A 191 1.59 -4.85 -9.66
CA ALA A 191 0.65 -4.14 -8.80
C ALA A 191 0.10 -2.83 -9.43
N PHE A 192 0.81 -2.27 -10.41
CA PHE A 192 0.41 -1.02 -11.09
C PHE A 192 0.05 -1.19 -12.58
N ARG A 193 0.31 -2.36 -13.18
CA ARG A 193 -0.18 -2.72 -14.52
C ARG A 193 -1.63 -3.17 -14.45
N PHE A 194 -2.55 -2.22 -14.56
CA PHE A 194 -3.94 -2.49 -14.89
C PHE A 194 -4.11 -2.42 -16.41
N GLU A 195 -3.76 -3.49 -17.11
CA GLU A 195 -4.00 -3.58 -18.55
C GLU A 195 -5.29 -4.37 -18.78
N VAL A 196 -6.34 -3.68 -19.20
CA VAL A 196 -7.56 -4.31 -19.73
C VAL A 196 -7.40 -4.32 -21.24
N THR A 197 -6.80 -5.37 -21.78
CA THR A 197 -6.74 -5.57 -23.22
C THR A 197 -8.10 -6.10 -23.73
N ASP A 198 -8.45 -5.82 -24.98
CA ASP A 198 -9.65 -6.40 -25.63
C ASP A 198 -9.59 -7.94 -25.69
N GLU A 199 -8.41 -8.54 -25.55
CA GLU A 199 -8.21 -9.98 -25.38
C GLU A 199 -8.52 -10.47 -23.96
N ALA A 200 -8.32 -9.66 -22.92
CA ALA A 200 -8.77 -9.98 -21.57
C ALA A 200 -10.31 -9.96 -21.44
N ALA A 201 -11.01 -9.29 -22.37
CA ALA A 201 -12.46 -9.37 -22.52
C ALA A 201 -12.94 -10.68 -23.19
N LYS A 202 -12.05 -11.47 -23.80
CA LYS A 202 -12.34 -12.86 -24.19
C LYS A 202 -12.08 -13.76 -22.98
N LEU A 203 -13.12 -13.86 -22.15
CA LEU A 203 -13.23 -14.48 -20.83
C LEU A 203 -12.67 -15.90 -20.61
N ASN A 204 -12.09 -16.60 -21.61
CA ASN A 204 -11.75 -18.02 -21.53
C ASN A 204 -10.24 -18.37 -21.49
N ASP A 205 -9.34 -17.44 -21.80
CA ASP A 205 -7.90 -17.74 -21.92
C ASP A 205 -7.01 -16.90 -20.96
N ILE A 206 -7.57 -16.43 -19.84
CA ILE A 206 -6.72 -15.89 -18.76
C ILE A 206 -6.01 -17.08 -18.08
N GLU A 207 -4.87 -17.45 -18.65
CA GLU A 207 -3.84 -18.21 -17.95
C GLU A 207 -3.33 -17.32 -16.83
N ILE A 208 -3.80 -17.61 -15.62
CA ILE A 208 -3.15 -17.12 -14.41
C ILE A 208 -1.77 -17.79 -14.45
N SER A 209 -0.76 -17.04 -14.92
CA SER A 209 0.64 -17.45 -14.87
C SER A 209 0.88 -18.05 -13.50
N GLN A 210 1.31 -19.32 -13.47
CA GLN A 210 1.54 -20.08 -12.23
C GLN A 210 2.58 -19.42 -11.29
N TYR A 211 3.16 -18.30 -11.73
CA TYR A 211 4.08 -17.42 -11.05
C TYR A 211 3.41 -16.11 -10.57
N VAL A 212 2.21 -16.19 -9.98
CA VAL A 212 1.50 -14.98 -9.48
C VAL A 212 2.31 -14.20 -8.44
N LEU A 213 3.09 -14.92 -7.64
CA LEU A 213 4.22 -14.40 -6.87
C LEU A 213 5.41 -15.28 -7.22
N GLY A 214 6.29 -14.78 -8.09
CA GLY A 214 7.56 -15.46 -8.32
C GLY A 214 8.27 -15.61 -6.98
N LEU A 215 8.42 -16.85 -6.47
CA LEU A 215 8.97 -17.10 -5.14
C LEU A 215 10.33 -16.42 -4.95
N LEU A 216 11.15 -16.41 -6.00
CA LEU A 216 12.47 -15.76 -6.01
C LEU A 216 12.37 -14.22 -5.95
N PRO A 217 11.62 -13.53 -6.84
CA PRO A 217 11.34 -12.10 -6.71
C PRO A 217 10.75 -11.69 -5.35
N THR A 218 9.75 -12.42 -4.85
CA THR A 218 9.11 -12.10 -3.56
C THR A 218 10.08 -12.27 -2.38
N LEU A 219 10.95 -13.29 -2.41
CA LEU A 219 12.02 -13.45 -1.42
C LEU A 219 13.03 -12.31 -1.50
N PHE A 220 13.41 -11.88 -2.71
CA PHE A 220 14.27 -10.71 -2.91
C PHE A 220 13.64 -9.45 -2.30
N GLU A 221 12.38 -9.16 -2.59
CA GLU A 221 11.66 -8.04 -1.99
C GLU A 221 11.58 -8.14 -0.46
N ALA A 222 11.38 -9.35 0.09
CA ALA A 222 11.37 -9.59 1.54
C ALA A 222 12.72 -9.27 2.19
N VAL A 223 13.84 -9.62 1.52
CA VAL A 223 15.20 -9.26 1.96
C VAL A 223 15.38 -7.74 1.93
N ILE A 224 14.95 -7.08 0.86
CA ILE A 224 15.01 -5.61 0.76
C ILE A 224 14.18 -4.95 1.88
N ILE A 225 12.97 -5.44 2.16
CA ILE A 225 12.13 -4.98 3.28
C ILE A 225 12.90 -5.09 4.61
N ALA A 226 13.54 -6.23 4.87
CA ALA A 226 14.32 -6.43 6.09
C ALA A 226 15.49 -5.43 6.19
N ILE A 227 16.19 -5.19 5.08
CA ILE A 227 17.29 -4.21 4.99
C ILE A 227 16.75 -2.79 5.24
N LEU A 228 15.63 -2.40 4.64
CA LEU A 228 15.01 -1.09 4.83
C LEU A 228 14.62 -0.87 6.29
N VAL A 229 13.95 -1.84 6.92
CA VAL A 229 13.58 -1.77 8.34
C VAL A 229 14.82 -1.63 9.22
N PHE A 230 15.85 -2.46 8.98
CA PHE A 230 17.11 -2.38 9.71
C PHE A 230 17.78 -1.01 9.56
N ALA A 231 17.83 -0.48 8.33
CA ALA A 231 18.45 0.81 8.03
C ALA A 231 17.68 1.98 8.66
N ILE A 232 16.34 1.97 8.61
CA ILE A 232 15.50 2.95 9.32
C ILE A 232 15.81 2.92 10.82
N VAL A 233 15.80 1.72 11.44
CA VAL A 233 16.06 1.57 12.88
C VAL A 233 17.45 2.10 13.24
N LYS A 234 18.48 1.79 12.45
CA LYS A 234 19.85 2.25 12.68
C LYS A 234 19.97 3.77 12.57
N LEU A 235 19.36 4.38 11.54
CA LEU A 235 19.36 5.84 11.36
C LEU A 235 18.64 6.56 12.49
N VAL A 236 17.50 6.03 12.94
CA VAL A 236 16.76 6.62 14.07
C VAL A 236 17.57 6.55 15.36
N LYS A 237 18.23 5.42 15.66
CA LYS A 237 19.11 5.29 16.83
C LYS A 237 20.27 6.30 16.79
N LYS A 238 20.98 6.37 15.66
CA LYS A 238 22.13 7.28 15.49
C LYS A 238 21.74 8.76 15.73
N ARG A 239 20.53 9.15 15.35
CA ARG A 239 19.99 10.50 15.58
C ARG A 239 19.70 10.81 17.05
N VAL A 240 19.45 9.80 17.88
CA VAL A 240 19.17 9.97 19.32
C VAL A 240 20.46 10.19 20.09
N GLU A 241 21.54 9.56 19.66
CA GLU A 241 22.86 9.62 20.30
C GLU A 241 23.66 10.90 19.91
N SER A 242 23.20 11.65 18.90
CA SER A 242 23.85 12.86 18.35
C SER A 242 23.20 14.18 18.77
#